data_AF-A0A973XKF4-F1
#
_entry.id   AF-A0A973XKF4-F1
#
_cell.length_a   1.000
_cell.length_b   1.000
_cell.length_c   1.000
_cell.angle_alpha   90.00
_cell.angle_beta   90.00
_cell.angle_gamma   90.00
#
_symmetry.space_group_name_H-M   'P 1'
#
loop_
_entity.id
_entity.type
_entity.pdbx_description
1 polymer ?
#
loop_
_entity_poly.entity_id
_entity_poly.type
_entity_poly.pdbx_seq_one_letter_code
_entity_poly.pdbx_strand_id
1 'polypeptide(L)' 'MLRDSRDIIRRLREEGFDLVSVSGSHHKFIDSAKRRRVIVPHPKKDLPAGTVRAIYKQAGWSKD' A
#
# COMPACT_ATOMS: atom_id res chain seq x y z
N MET A 1 -11.55 -5.89 -0.43
CA MET A 1 -10.33 -5.08 -0.17
C MET A 1 -9.49 -5.70 0.94
N LEU A 2 -8.18 -5.90 0.70
CA LEU A 2 -7.21 -6.44 1.66
C LEU A 2 -7.08 -5.53 2.89
N ARG A 3 -7.01 -6.12 4.10
CA ARG A 3 -6.90 -5.37 5.36
C ARG A 3 -5.58 -5.58 6.11
N ASP A 4 -4.89 -6.69 5.88
CA ASP A 4 -3.56 -6.92 6.45
C ASP A 4 -2.52 -6.13 5.65
N SER A 5 -1.73 -5.32 6.36
CA SER A 5 -0.61 -4.58 5.77
C SER A 5 0.36 -5.49 5.01
N ARG A 6 0.56 -6.75 5.46
CA ARG A 6 1.44 -7.71 4.79
C ARG A 6 0.89 -8.11 3.42
N ASP A 7 -0.41 -8.35 3.32
CA ASP A 7 -1.06 -8.70 2.06
C ASP A 7 -1.04 -7.54 1.08
N ILE A 8 -1.28 -6.32 1.58
CA ILE A 8 -1.19 -5.10 0.77
C ILE A 8 0.24 -4.91 0.25
N ILE A 9 1.25 -5.03 1.12
CA ILE A 9 2.66 -4.88 0.72
C ILE A 9 3.06 -5.94 -0.31
N ARG A 10 2.61 -7.19 -0.13
CA ARG A 10 2.87 -8.27 -1.08
C ARG A 10 2.30 -7.93 -2.47
N ARG A 11 1.02 -7.53 -2.53
CA ARG A 11 0.38 -7.13 -3.81
C ARG A 11 1.06 -5.92 -4.44
N LEU A 12 1.45 -4.92 -3.64
CA LEU A 12 2.20 -3.75 -4.15
C LEU A 12 3.50 -4.19 -4.82
N ARG A 13 4.29 -5.07 -4.20
CA ARG A 13 5.54 -5.59 -4.79
C ARG A 13 5.28 -6.38 -6.07
N GLU A 14 4.26 -7.23 -6.10
CA GLU A 14 3.86 -8.00 -7.29
C GLU A 14 3.47 -7.09 -8.46
N GLU A 15 2.89 -5.92 -8.19
CA GLU A 15 2.52 -4.93 -9.20
C GLU A 15 3.66 -3.95 -9.59
N GLY A 16 4.86 -4.15 -9.03
CA GLY A 16 6.06 -3.37 -9.37
C GLY A 16 6.27 -2.12 -8.51
N PHE A 17 5.68 -2.04 -7.31
CA PHE A 17 5.99 -0.98 -6.37
C PHE A 17 7.23 -1.30 -5.53
N ASP A 18 8.16 -0.36 -5.49
CA ASP A 18 9.37 -0.43 -4.68
C ASP A 18 9.24 0.35 -3.38
N LEU A 19 9.78 -0.20 -2.28
CA LEU A 19 9.87 0.49 -1.00
C LEU A 19 11.02 1.51 -1.07
N VAL A 20 10.70 2.80 -0.99
CA VAL A 20 11.70 3.88 -1.15
C VAL A 20 12.08 4.55 0.16
N SER A 21 11.19 4.54 1.16
CA SER A 21 11.49 5.14 2.46
C SER A 21 10.58 4.59 3.55
N VAL A 22 11.07 4.58 4.79
CA VAL A 22 10.31 4.20 5.97
C VAL A 22 10.47 5.29 7.02
N SER A 23 9.35 5.73 7.61
CA SER A 23 9.35 6.65 8.75
C SER A 23 8.40 6.13 9.82
N GLY A 24 8.99 5.59 10.90
CA GLY A 24 8.24 4.84 11.91
C GLY A 24 7.48 3.68 11.27
N SER A 25 6.16 3.65 11.45
CA SER A 25 5.30 2.63 10.86
C SER A 25 4.88 2.92 9.41
N HIS A 26 5.21 4.08 8.85
CA HIS A 26 4.79 4.45 7.49
C HIS A 26 5.81 4.00 6.46
N HIS A 27 5.43 3.03 5.64
CA HIS A 27 6.23 2.52 4.54
C HIS A 27 5.76 3.16 3.23
N LYS A 28 6.68 3.84 2.54
CA LYS A 28 6.41 4.55 1.28
C LYS A 28 6.82 3.69 0.09
N PHE A 29 5.85 3.35 -0.73
CA PHE A 29 6.01 2.58 -1.95
C PHE A 29 5.84 3.47 -3.18
N ILE A 30 6.66 3.27 -4.21
CA ILE A 30 6.58 3.99 -5.48
C ILE A 30 6.59 3.00 -6.63
N ASP A 31 5.67 3.16 -7.57
CA ASP A 31 5.72 2.57 -8.90
C ASP A 31 6.19 3.65 -9.87
N SER A 32 7.45 3.53 -10.32
CA SER A 32 8.08 4.50 -11.22
C SER A 32 7.46 4.47 -12.62
N ALA A 33 6.95 3.33 -13.08
CA ALA A 33 6.33 3.18 -14.39
C ALA A 33 4.97 3.87 -14.46
N LYS A 34 4.13 3.71 -13.42
CA LYS A 34 2.79 4.32 -13.33
C LYS A 34 2.79 5.68 -12.64
N ARG A 35 3.96 6.16 -12.16
CA ARG A 35 4.14 7.37 -11.35
C ARG A 35 3.19 7.44 -10.14
N ARG A 36 2.95 6.29 -9.50
CA ARG A 36 2.07 6.17 -8.32
C ARG A 36 2.90 6.08 -7.05
N ARG A 37 2.37 6.66 -5.97
CA ARG A 37 2.95 6.57 -4.62
C ARG A 37 1.88 6.08 -3.65
N VAL A 38 2.25 5.13 -2.79
CA VAL A 38 1.35 4.52 -1.81
C VAL A 38 2.04 4.54 -0.46
N ILE A 39 1.31 4.90 0.61
CA ILE A 39 1.82 4.85 1.97
C ILE A 39 1.05 3.78 2.73
N VAL A 40 1.76 2.80 3.27
CA VAL A 40 1.18 1.69 4.04
C VAL A 40 1.67 1.74 5.48
N PRO A 41 0.77 1.89 6.48
CA PRO A 41 1.10 1.68 7.87
C PRO A 41 1.38 0.19 8.11
N HIS A 42 2.60 -0.14 8.55
CA HIS A 42 3.04 -1.48 8.85
C HIS A 42 3.98 -1.46 10.07
N PRO A 43 3.88 -2.42 11.01
CA PRO A 43 3.01 -3.60 10.98
C PRO A 43 1.59 -3.36 11.49
N LYS A 44 0.58 -3.76 10.69
CA LYS A 44 -0.86 -3.74 11.06
C LYS A 44 -1.58 -4.94 10.41
N LYS A 45 -2.21 -5.79 11.23
CA LYS A 45 -2.98 -6.96 10.74
C LYS A 45 -4.38 -6.58 10.22
N ASP A 46 -4.99 -5.55 10.80
CA ASP A 46 -6.30 -5.05 10.37
C ASP A 46 -6.24 -3.52 10.25
N LEU A 47 -6.16 -3.03 9.02
CA LEU A 47 -6.17 -1.62 8.72
C LEU A 47 -7.61 -1.09 8.69
N PRO A 48 -7.89 0.10 9.27
CA PRO A 48 -9.20 0.71 9.18
C PRO A 48 -9.67 0.83 7.73
N ALA A 49 -10.96 0.64 7.49
CA ALA A 49 -11.53 0.65 6.14
C ALA A 49 -11.23 1.95 5.36
N GLY A 50 -11.15 3.10 6.06
CA GLY A 50 -10.73 4.37 5.47
C GLY A 50 -9.29 4.34 4.93
N THR A 51 -8.36 3.78 5.71
CA THR A 51 -6.97 3.61 5.31
C THR A 51 -6.84 2.68 4.11
N VAL A 52 -7.53 1.54 4.14
CA VAL A 52 -7.54 0.58 3.02
C VAL A 52 -8.08 1.24 1.74
N ARG A 53 -9.20 1.98 1.83
CA ARG A 53 -9.76 2.70 0.69
C ARG A 53 -8.80 3.74 0.11
N ALA A 54 -8.07 4.46 0.97
CA ALA A 54 -7.07 5.42 0.55
C ALA A 54 -5.90 4.73 -0.18
N ILE A 55 -5.41 3.61 0.36
CA ILE A 55 -4.37 2.78 -0.27
C ILE A 55 -4.83 2.29 -1.64
N TYR A 56 -6.03 1.72 -1.74
CA TYR A 56 -6.59 1.24 -3.01
C TYR A 56 -6.70 2.36 -4.04
N LYS A 57 -7.14 3.56 -3.63
CA LYS A 57 -7.19 4.73 -4.52
C LYS A 57 -5.79 5.15 -4.99
N GLN A 58 -4.80 5.16 -4.10
CA GLN A 58 -3.42 5.52 -4.43
C GLN A 58 -2.73 4.50 -5.34
N ALA A 59 -2.99 3.20 -5.09
CA ALA A 59 -2.49 2.10 -5.90
C ALA A 59 -3.24 1.99 -7.23
N GLY A 60 -4.44 2.56 -7.32
CA GLY A 60 -5.36 2.47 -8.46
C GLY A 60 -5.98 1.08 -8.61
N TRP A 61 -6.29 0.44 -7.48
CA TRP A 61 -6.98 -0.84 -7.39
C TRP A 61 -8.49 -0.66 -7.36
N SER A 62 -9.20 -1.57 -8.01
CA SER A 62 -10.65 -1.70 -7.87
C SER A 62 -11.03 -2.11 -6.45
N LYS A 63 -12.20 -1.67 -5.99
CA LYS A 63 -12.75 -2.09 -4.70
C LYS A 63 -13.40 -3.46 -4.90
N ASP A 64 -12.55 -4.48 -4.89
CA ASP A 64 -12.97 -5.89 -4.82
C ASP A 64 -13.68 -6.18 -3.49
#